data_AF-A0A3B7PSI8-F1
#
_entry.id   AF-A0A3B7PSI8-F1
#
_cell.length_a   1.000
_cell.length_b   1.000
_cell.length_c   1.000
_cell.angle_alpha   90.00
_cell.angle_beta   90.00
_cell.angle_gamma   90.00
#
_symmetry.space_group_name_H-M   'P 1'
#
loop_
_entity.id
_entity.type
_entity.pdbx_description
1 polymer ?
#
loop_
_entity_poly.entity_id
_entity_poly.type
_entity_poly.pdbx_seq_one_letter_code
_entity_poly.pdbx_strand_id
1 'polypeptide(L)'
;MIYVVFLGLLIIWWFEAENNYFYDILVGIKKVCPWIDVQTKFKLRVCKVFWLSLVISVIIIVWNALYSPYLANYFSVNNGEVQLREDIQESDSPVDINQNGSEALKIEIVNQDSQIGDWGTFGDFIGGTLNPIIGFISILLLFATWRLTRKTLNFTKEELNNSNQLLRIQQFDAIFWGLLEHLKKIEDSLYEKNSDHILIIDEVYSKIFCYSLDESLYKKRQKILSNAQISQYFILLYQIFKNIDEKISKDDFKLKKSYSNILRANVSTKILQILVINCYENFPEYKTYLEKFGFLEHMPFSFVTNERLINLKLLECLSFYDKQAFDKSIYFKDYLNDEALKLFFEGKPKKINEYLNLLLGGVPKTNEIELKIDLDHEQIRKFDLIIEIGQDNGVTIYPKNKQNIYGTMMEDIILRSDPQKVSLNITKRGFELKIYNLWVVINSLKSMPIRIEKNPL
;
A
#
# COMPACT_ATOMS: atom_id res chain seq x y z
N MET A 1 -52.16 13.83 40.24
CA MET A 1 -50.78 14.16 40.66
C MET A 1 -49.75 13.18 40.07
N ILE A 2 -49.95 11.85 40.22
CA ILE A 2 -49.03 10.81 39.69
C ILE A 2 -48.76 10.93 38.18
N TYR A 3 -49.80 11.16 37.36
CA TYR A 3 -49.64 11.33 35.91
C TYR A 3 -48.78 12.53 35.51
N VAL A 4 -48.80 13.61 36.29
CA VAL A 4 -47.99 14.82 36.02
C VAL A 4 -46.52 14.56 36.34
N VAL A 5 -46.24 13.80 37.41
CA VAL A 5 -44.89 13.33 37.75
C VAL A 5 -44.39 12.36 36.68
N PHE A 6 -45.23 11.45 36.20
CA PHE A 6 -44.89 10.51 35.13
C PHE A 6 -44.60 11.20 33.80
N LEU A 7 -45.42 12.21 33.43
CA LEU A 7 -45.20 13.02 32.24
C LEU A 7 -43.90 13.84 32.34
N GLY A 8 -43.60 14.41 33.51
CA GLY A 8 -42.35 15.11 33.77
C GLY A 8 -41.12 14.21 33.63
N LEU A 9 -41.17 12.98 34.18
CA LEU A 9 -40.11 11.98 34.04
C LEU A 9 -39.95 11.53 32.58
N LEU A 10 -41.05 11.41 31.82
CA LEU A 10 -41.03 11.09 30.39
C LEU A 10 -40.39 12.20 29.55
N ILE A 11 -40.67 13.47 29.86
CA ILE A 11 -40.08 14.63 29.15
C ILE A 11 -38.60 14.74 29.45
N ILE A 12 -38.19 14.58 30.71
CA ILE A 12 -36.78 14.57 31.12
C ILE A 12 -36.04 13.41 30.46
N TRP A 13 -36.68 12.23 30.41
CA TRP A 13 -36.12 11.07 29.74
C TRP A 13 -36.01 11.25 28.23
N TRP A 14 -37.02 11.82 27.58
CA TRP A 14 -37.00 12.11 26.15
C TRP A 14 -35.90 13.11 25.79
N PHE A 15 -35.74 14.16 26.59
CA PHE A 15 -34.68 15.15 26.42
C PHE A 15 -33.28 14.54 26.60
N GLU A 16 -33.12 13.61 27.56
CA GLU A 16 -31.85 12.89 27.75
C GLU A 16 -31.55 11.89 26.63
N ALA A 17 -32.58 11.20 26.14
CA ALA A 17 -32.45 10.25 25.04
C ALA A 17 -32.00 10.92 23.74
N GLU A 18 -32.43 12.15 23.48
CA GLU A 18 -32.08 12.87 22.26
C GLU A 18 -30.69 13.54 22.36
N ASN A 19 -30.40 14.20 23.49
CA ASN A 19 -29.24 15.10 23.61
C ASN A 19 -28.07 14.60 24.47
N ASN A 20 -28.16 13.45 25.17
CA ASN A 20 -27.12 12.95 26.09
C ASN A 20 -26.63 14.02 27.11
N TYR A 21 -27.47 14.98 27.45
CA TYR A 21 -27.10 16.18 28.19
C TYR A 21 -26.64 15.87 29.62
N PHE A 22 -27.36 15.00 30.33
CA PHE A 22 -26.98 14.53 31.66
C PHE A 22 -25.76 13.63 31.62
N TYR A 23 -25.58 12.80 30.58
CA TYR A 23 -24.36 12.04 30.37
C TYR A 23 -23.13 12.96 30.22
N ASP A 24 -23.21 14.00 29.40
CA ASP A 24 -22.10 14.94 29.20
C ASP A 24 -21.82 15.80 30.44
N ILE A 25 -22.85 16.22 31.17
CA ILE A 25 -22.71 16.85 32.49
C ILE A 25 -22.07 15.89 33.50
N LEU A 26 -22.49 14.62 33.54
CA LEU A 26 -21.92 13.58 34.41
C LEU A 26 -20.45 13.30 34.10
N VAL A 27 -20.08 13.24 32.82
CA VAL A 27 -18.69 13.08 32.37
C VAL A 27 -17.87 14.32 32.69
N GLY A 28 -18.43 15.52 32.50
CA GLY A 28 -17.82 16.79 32.90
C GLY A 28 -17.57 16.88 34.40
N ILE A 29 -18.56 16.54 35.22
CA ILE A 29 -18.44 16.52 36.69
C ILE A 29 -17.45 15.44 37.14
N LYS A 30 -17.45 14.24 36.53
CA LYS A 30 -16.45 13.19 36.83
C LYS A 30 -15.01 13.65 36.56
N LYS A 31 -14.77 14.50 35.55
CA LYS A 31 -13.46 15.09 35.29
C LYS A 31 -13.06 16.14 36.34
N VAL A 32 -14.04 16.80 36.97
CA VAL A 32 -13.84 17.84 38.00
C VAL A 32 -13.75 17.26 39.42
N CYS A 33 -14.33 16.08 39.69
CA CYS A 33 -14.29 15.44 41.01
C CYS A 33 -12.88 15.24 41.59
N PRO A 34 -11.83 14.84 40.82
CA PRO A 34 -10.46 14.75 41.35
C PRO A 34 -9.88 16.10 41.78
N TRP A 35 -10.27 17.19 41.12
CA TRP A 35 -9.82 18.55 41.46
C TRP A 35 -10.50 19.05 42.75
N ILE A 36 -11.79 18.73 42.94
CA ILE A 36 -12.54 19.06 44.17
C ILE A 36 -12.03 18.26 45.38
N ASP A 37 -11.76 16.96 45.21
CA ASP A 37 -11.25 16.08 46.27
C ASP A 37 -9.88 16.53 46.80
N VAL A 38 -9.08 17.26 46.01
CA VAL A 38 -7.77 17.82 46.41
C VAL A 38 -7.89 19.12 47.24
N GLN A 39 -8.99 19.86 47.09
CA GLN A 39 -9.19 21.16 47.77
C GLN A 39 -9.81 21.03 49.17
N THR A 40 -10.47 19.91 49.49
CA THR A 40 -11.12 19.70 50.78
C THR A 40 -10.22 18.94 51.76
N LYS A 41 -9.83 19.59 52.88
CA LYS A 41 -9.03 18.98 53.96
C LYS A 41 -9.70 17.78 54.66
N PHE A 42 -11.02 17.65 54.55
CA PHE A 42 -11.76 16.49 55.03
C PHE A 42 -11.76 15.43 53.93
N LYS A 43 -11.30 14.20 54.23
CA LYS A 43 -11.29 13.01 53.34
C LYS A 43 -12.70 12.51 52.98
N LEU A 44 -13.65 13.40 52.71
CA LEU A 44 -15.00 13.09 52.29
C LEU A 44 -15.08 13.21 50.77
N ARG A 45 -15.47 12.12 50.09
CA ARG A 45 -15.69 12.11 48.64
C ARG A 45 -16.94 12.92 48.31
N VAL A 46 -16.80 14.23 48.13
CA VAL A 46 -17.91 15.20 48.02
C VAL A 46 -18.90 14.81 46.92
N CYS A 47 -18.39 14.32 45.78
CA CYS A 47 -19.23 13.85 44.68
C CYS A 47 -20.14 12.65 45.04
N LYS A 48 -19.74 11.77 45.97
CA LYS A 48 -20.60 10.66 46.43
C LYS A 48 -21.70 11.14 47.38
N VAL A 49 -21.38 12.11 48.23
CA VAL A 49 -22.33 12.68 49.21
C VAL A 49 -23.42 13.49 48.50
N PHE A 50 -23.06 14.21 47.43
CA PHE A 50 -24.02 14.98 46.63
C PHE A 50 -25.08 14.09 45.98
N TRP A 51 -24.68 12.97 45.37
CA TRP A 51 -25.62 12.02 44.79
C TRP A 51 -26.52 11.38 45.85
N LEU A 52 -25.95 11.04 47.01
CA LEU A 52 -26.73 10.54 48.14
C LEU A 52 -27.78 11.57 48.59
N SER A 53 -27.39 12.85 48.69
CA SER A 53 -28.27 13.95 49.09
C SER A 53 -29.40 14.21 48.08
N LEU A 54 -29.11 14.12 46.78
CA LEU A 54 -30.11 14.29 45.73
C LEU A 54 -31.14 13.15 45.77
N VAL A 55 -30.69 11.91 45.95
CA VAL A 55 -31.58 10.76 46.11
C VAL A 55 -32.44 10.89 47.37
N ILE A 56 -31.84 11.28 48.51
CA ILE A 56 -32.57 11.54 49.76
C ILE A 56 -33.60 12.65 49.58
N SER A 57 -33.28 13.73 48.86
CA SER A 57 -34.20 14.83 48.59
C SER A 57 -35.40 14.37 47.74
N VAL A 58 -35.17 13.55 46.71
CA VAL A 58 -36.24 12.96 45.90
C VAL A 58 -37.11 12.04 46.75
N ILE A 59 -36.51 11.21 47.62
CA ILE A 59 -37.24 10.35 48.56
C ILE A 59 -38.11 11.21 49.50
N ILE A 60 -37.59 12.31 50.03
CA ILE A 60 -38.33 13.24 50.90
C ILE A 60 -39.49 13.91 50.15
N ILE A 61 -39.28 14.32 48.89
CA ILE A 61 -40.34 14.92 48.07
C ILE A 61 -41.45 13.90 47.78
N VAL A 62 -41.08 12.67 47.43
CA VAL A 62 -42.04 11.57 47.21
C VAL A 62 -42.77 11.23 48.51
N TRP A 63 -42.06 11.18 49.64
CA TRP A 63 -42.65 10.99 50.96
C TRP A 63 -43.69 12.05 51.29
N ASN A 64 -43.34 13.33 51.12
CA ASN A 64 -44.22 14.45 51.44
C ASN A 64 -45.38 14.60 50.47
N ALA A 65 -45.20 14.27 49.18
CA ALA A 65 -46.24 14.46 48.17
C ALA A 65 -47.25 13.31 48.10
N LEU A 66 -46.81 12.06 48.36
CA LEU A 66 -47.65 10.87 48.17
C LEU A 66 -48.04 10.20 49.48
N TYR A 67 -47.13 10.08 50.45
CA TYR A 67 -47.34 9.24 51.63
C TYR A 67 -47.77 10.04 52.86
N SER A 68 -47.19 11.22 53.08
CA SER A 68 -47.54 12.13 54.18
C SER A 68 -49.02 12.53 54.24
N PRO A 69 -49.69 12.94 53.14
CA PRO A 69 -51.11 13.30 53.18
C PRO A 69 -52.03 12.10 53.42
N TYR A 70 -51.62 10.89 53.03
CA TYR A 70 -52.36 9.66 53.31
C TYR A 70 -52.22 9.26 54.79
N LEU A 71 -50.99 9.25 55.32
CA LEU A 71 -50.71 8.92 56.72
C LEU A 71 -51.34 9.92 57.70
N ALA A 72 -51.45 11.20 57.33
CA ALA A 72 -52.10 12.22 58.15
C ALA A 72 -53.61 11.97 58.39
N ASN A 73 -54.27 11.18 57.55
CA ASN A 73 -55.68 10.82 57.74
C ASN A 73 -55.86 9.70 58.77
N TYR A 74 -54.85 8.82 58.95
CA TYR A 74 -54.92 7.66 59.83
C TYR A 74 -54.23 7.88 61.19
N PHE A 75 -53.29 8.81 61.29
CA PHE A 75 -52.53 9.06 62.52
C PHE A 75 -52.73 10.47 63.05
N SER A 76 -53.09 10.60 64.32
CA SER A 76 -53.05 11.88 65.05
C SER A 76 -51.95 11.85 66.11
N VAL A 77 -51.13 12.90 66.15
CA VAL A 77 -50.07 13.05 67.14
C VAL A 77 -50.60 13.88 68.30
N ASN A 78 -50.85 13.24 69.44
CA ASN A 78 -51.16 13.92 70.70
C ASN A 78 -50.05 13.64 71.71
N ASN A 79 -49.44 14.70 72.26
CA ASN A 79 -48.42 14.65 73.32
C ASN A 79 -47.26 13.67 73.08
N GLY A 80 -46.78 13.56 71.83
CA GLY A 80 -45.59 12.77 71.49
C GLY A 80 -45.84 11.27 71.28
N GLU A 81 -47.07 10.79 71.45
CA GLU A 81 -47.48 9.43 71.08
C GLU A 81 -48.33 9.44 69.81
N VAL A 82 -48.03 8.53 68.89
CA VAL A 82 -48.71 8.38 67.61
C VAL A 82 -49.88 7.43 67.81
N GLN A 83 -51.11 7.96 67.78
CA GLN A 83 -52.33 7.17 67.93
C GLN A 83 -53.08 7.09 66.58
N LEU A 84 -53.63 5.92 66.27
CA LEU A 84 -54.50 5.70 65.11
C LEU A 84 -55.86 6.40 65.37
N ARG A 85 -56.39 7.10 64.37
CA ARG A 85 -57.75 7.67 64.45
C ARG A 85 -58.77 6.53 64.36
N GLU A 86 -59.62 6.39 65.38
CA GLU A 86 -60.78 5.50 65.33
C GLU A 86 -61.90 6.17 64.53
N ASP A 87 -62.45 5.47 63.54
CA ASP A 87 -63.61 5.91 62.77
C ASP A 87 -64.87 5.87 63.65
N ILE A 88 -65.41 7.04 63.99
CA ILE A 88 -66.77 7.16 64.54
C ILE A 88 -67.74 7.04 63.36
N GLN A 89 -68.36 5.88 63.17
CA GLN A 89 -69.57 5.78 62.36
C GLN A 89 -70.75 6.34 63.16
N GLU A 90 -71.26 7.50 62.74
CA GLU A 90 -72.55 8.05 63.20
C GLU A 90 -73.71 7.17 62.70
N SER A 91 -74.59 6.83 63.64
CA SER A 91 -75.73 5.93 63.54
C SER A 91 -76.88 6.48 62.69
N ASP A 92 -77.68 5.61 62.06
CA ASP A 92 -79.11 5.87 61.88
C ASP A 92 -79.95 4.58 61.81
N SER A 93 -80.69 4.30 62.89
CA SER A 93 -82.14 3.96 62.93
C SER A 93 -82.51 3.24 64.25
N PRO A 94 -83.65 3.58 64.90
CA PRO A 94 -83.94 3.21 66.27
C PRO A 94 -84.58 1.81 66.38
N VAL A 95 -84.27 1.08 67.45
CA VAL A 95 -85.09 -0.06 67.92
C VAL A 95 -85.54 0.23 69.34
N ASP A 96 -86.86 0.27 69.51
CA ASP A 96 -87.56 0.61 70.75
C ASP A 96 -87.38 -0.42 71.87
N ILE A 97 -87.52 0.13 73.08
CA ILE A 97 -87.21 -0.38 74.42
C ILE A 97 -88.23 -1.43 74.91
N ASN A 98 -87.80 -2.37 75.78
CA ASN A 98 -88.51 -2.65 77.05
C ASN A 98 -87.72 -3.49 78.09
N GLN A 99 -87.30 -2.79 79.16
CA GLN A 99 -87.36 -3.08 80.61
C GLN A 99 -87.18 -4.52 81.16
N ASN A 100 -86.07 -4.77 81.86
CA ASN A 100 -85.94 -4.72 83.34
C ASN A 100 -84.73 -5.52 83.87
N GLY A 101 -83.85 -4.84 84.62
CA GLY A 101 -83.12 -5.35 85.80
C GLY A 101 -82.06 -6.45 85.63
N SER A 102 -80.80 -6.07 85.37
CA SER A 102 -79.55 -6.45 86.06
C SER A 102 -78.32 -6.11 85.19
N GLU A 103 -77.19 -5.80 85.83
CA GLU A 103 -76.03 -5.03 85.34
C GLU A 103 -75.49 -5.34 83.93
N ALA A 104 -75.32 -4.29 83.13
CA ALA A 104 -74.67 -4.37 81.83
C ALA A 104 -73.14 -4.47 81.98
N LEU A 105 -72.60 -5.66 81.73
CA LEU A 105 -71.20 -5.84 81.35
C LEU A 105 -71.02 -5.28 79.93
N LYS A 106 -70.48 -4.05 79.80
CA LYS A 106 -69.99 -3.54 78.52
C LYS A 106 -68.73 -4.32 78.15
N ILE A 107 -68.87 -5.33 77.30
CA ILE A 107 -67.73 -5.91 76.58
C ILE A 107 -67.47 -4.99 75.39
N GLU A 108 -66.45 -4.16 75.49
CA GLU A 108 -65.82 -3.52 74.33
C GLU A 108 -65.12 -4.61 73.52
N ILE A 109 -65.72 -5.02 72.41
CA ILE A 109 -65.02 -5.78 71.38
C ILE A 109 -64.15 -4.77 70.64
N VAL A 110 -62.88 -4.67 71.05
CA VAL A 110 -61.85 -3.97 70.28
C VAL A 110 -61.63 -4.79 69.00
N ASN A 111 -62.12 -4.30 67.87
CA ASN A 111 -61.94 -4.93 66.56
C ASN A 111 -60.48 -4.80 66.09
N GLN A 112 -59.63 -5.72 66.53
CA GLN A 112 -58.22 -5.85 66.12
C GLN A 112 -58.03 -6.09 64.60
N ASP A 113 -59.07 -6.56 63.91
CA ASP A 113 -59.03 -6.86 62.48
C ASP A 113 -58.99 -5.60 61.58
N SER A 114 -59.41 -4.44 62.10
CA SER A 114 -59.43 -3.17 61.35
C SER A 114 -58.03 -2.61 61.11
N GLN A 115 -57.17 -2.60 62.14
CA GLN A 115 -55.81 -2.07 62.05
C GLN A 115 -54.92 -2.89 61.10
N ILE A 116 -55.07 -4.21 61.07
CA ILE A 116 -54.27 -5.08 60.20
C ILE A 116 -54.65 -4.86 58.73
N GLY A 117 -55.93 -4.61 58.43
CA GLY A 117 -56.42 -4.28 57.09
C GLY A 117 -55.90 -2.95 56.54
N ASP A 118 -55.79 -1.92 57.40
CA ASP A 118 -55.29 -0.60 57.01
C ASP A 118 -53.78 -0.61 56.70
N TRP A 119 -52.99 -1.36 57.48
CA TRP A 119 -51.57 -1.59 57.19
C TRP A 119 -51.37 -2.41 55.91
N GLY A 120 -52.25 -3.38 55.64
CA GLY A 120 -52.31 -4.08 54.36
C GLY A 120 -52.56 -3.14 53.19
N THR A 121 -53.54 -2.25 53.32
CA THR A 121 -53.92 -1.26 52.29
C THR A 121 -52.80 -0.24 52.03
N PHE A 122 -52.08 0.19 53.07
CA PHE A 122 -50.89 1.04 52.93
C PHE A 122 -49.74 0.30 52.22
N GLY A 123 -49.51 -0.96 52.59
CA GLY A 123 -48.55 -1.83 51.92
C GLY A 123 -48.87 -2.00 50.42
N ASP A 124 -50.15 -2.16 50.08
CA ASP A 124 -50.63 -2.24 48.70
C ASP A 124 -50.46 -0.93 47.93
N PHE A 125 -50.61 0.23 48.57
CA PHE A 125 -50.34 1.53 47.95
C PHE A 125 -48.84 1.76 47.69
N ILE A 126 -47.98 1.44 48.66
CA ILE A 126 -46.51 1.53 48.52
C ILE A 126 -46.04 0.55 47.44
N GLY A 127 -46.49 -0.70 47.50
CA GLY A 127 -46.15 -1.74 46.54
C GLY A 127 -46.67 -1.39 45.14
N GLY A 128 -47.90 -0.90 45.03
CA GLY A 128 -48.54 -0.50 43.77
C GLY A 128 -47.90 0.72 43.09
N THR A 129 -47.20 1.58 43.83
CA THR A 129 -46.54 2.79 43.26
C THR A 129 -45.04 2.58 43.04
N LEU A 130 -44.34 1.92 43.97
CA LEU A 130 -42.89 1.72 43.90
C LEU A 130 -42.51 0.72 42.81
N ASN A 131 -43.28 -0.37 42.66
CA ASN A 131 -42.95 -1.45 41.75
C ASN A 131 -43.00 -1.01 40.27
N PRO A 132 -44.02 -0.26 39.82
CA PRO A 132 -44.01 0.33 38.47
C PRO A 132 -42.91 1.37 38.24
N ILE A 133 -42.55 2.18 39.25
CA ILE A 133 -41.45 3.15 39.14
C ILE A 133 -40.10 2.44 38.95
N ILE A 134 -39.83 1.40 39.75
CA ILE A 134 -38.61 0.59 39.63
C ILE A 134 -38.59 -0.16 38.29
N GLY A 135 -39.74 -0.70 37.87
CA GLY A 135 -39.90 -1.35 36.58
C GLY A 135 -39.60 -0.39 35.41
N PHE A 136 -40.11 0.85 35.48
CA PHE A 136 -39.82 1.87 34.48
C PHE A 136 -38.33 2.24 34.45
N ILE A 137 -37.69 2.49 35.60
CA ILE A 137 -36.25 2.77 35.68
C ILE A 137 -35.44 1.61 35.10
N SER A 138 -35.85 0.37 35.36
CA SER A 138 -35.19 -0.83 34.82
C SER A 138 -35.25 -0.89 33.29
N ILE A 139 -36.40 -0.53 32.71
CA ILE A 139 -36.56 -0.40 31.24
C ILE A 139 -35.67 0.72 30.70
N LEU A 140 -35.60 1.87 31.38
CA LEU A 140 -34.72 2.98 30.96
C LEU A 140 -33.24 2.58 30.98
N LEU A 141 -32.80 1.88 32.03
CA LEU A 141 -31.44 1.37 32.14
C LEU A 141 -31.13 0.33 31.07
N LEU A 142 -32.08 -0.54 30.75
CA LEU A 142 -31.95 -1.53 29.68
C LEU A 142 -31.82 -0.85 28.31
N PHE A 143 -32.63 0.18 28.05
CA PHE A 143 -32.53 0.96 26.81
C PHE A 143 -31.21 1.72 26.70
N ALA A 144 -30.76 2.36 27.79
CA ALA A 144 -29.45 3.02 27.85
C ALA A 144 -28.30 2.03 27.60
N THR A 145 -28.37 0.84 28.22
CA THR A 145 -27.41 -0.25 28.02
C THR A 145 -27.39 -0.69 26.55
N TRP A 146 -28.55 -0.94 25.96
CA TRP A 146 -28.67 -1.35 24.56
C TRP A 146 -28.07 -0.31 23.59
N ARG A 147 -28.31 0.98 23.83
CA ARG A 147 -27.72 2.05 23.01
C ARG A 147 -26.20 2.07 23.13
N LEU A 148 -25.67 1.92 24.34
CA LEU A 148 -24.22 1.85 24.57
C LEU A 148 -23.62 0.62 23.87
N THR A 149 -24.23 -0.55 24.04
CA THR A 149 -23.82 -1.79 23.38
C THR A 149 -23.81 -1.64 21.85
N ARG A 150 -24.84 -1.01 21.26
CA ARG A 150 -24.86 -0.73 19.82
C ARG A 150 -23.69 0.15 19.37
N LYS A 151 -23.37 1.21 20.13
CA LYS A 151 -22.24 2.09 19.81
C LYS A 151 -20.91 1.34 19.89
N THR A 152 -20.70 0.54 20.94
CA THR A 152 -19.50 -0.30 21.10
C THR A 152 -19.36 -1.28 19.95
N LEU A 153 -20.44 -1.97 19.55
CA LEU A 153 -20.40 -2.92 18.43
C LEU A 153 -20.01 -2.26 17.11
N ASN A 154 -20.51 -1.07 16.82
CA ASN A 154 -20.14 -0.34 15.60
C ASN A 154 -18.66 0.03 15.60
N PHE A 155 -18.16 0.54 16.73
CA PHE A 155 -16.75 0.89 16.88
C PHE A 155 -15.84 -0.35 16.77
N THR A 156 -16.18 -1.45 17.45
CA THR A 156 -15.46 -2.72 17.35
C THR A 156 -15.48 -3.28 15.93
N LYS A 157 -16.58 -3.14 15.19
CA LYS A 157 -16.66 -3.57 13.79
C LYS A 157 -15.71 -2.76 12.90
N GLU A 158 -15.61 -1.45 13.14
CA GLU A 158 -14.69 -0.57 12.42
C GLU A 158 -13.23 -0.90 12.72
N GLU A 159 -12.87 -1.04 14.01
CA GLU A 159 -11.53 -1.47 14.44
C GLU A 159 -11.15 -2.84 13.85
N LEU A 160 -12.07 -3.79 13.83
CA LEU A 160 -11.85 -5.11 13.24
C LEU A 160 -11.65 -5.05 11.73
N ASN A 161 -12.38 -4.16 11.02
CA ASN A 161 -12.16 -3.95 9.59
C ASN A 161 -10.78 -3.34 9.31
N ASN A 162 -10.37 -2.32 10.08
CA ASN A 162 -9.04 -1.71 9.99
C ASN A 162 -7.94 -2.72 10.32
N SER A 163 -8.12 -3.55 11.35
CA SER A 163 -7.22 -4.63 11.70
C SER A 163 -7.10 -5.67 10.58
N ASN A 164 -8.23 -6.08 9.97
CA ASN A 164 -8.22 -6.99 8.83
C ASN A 164 -7.51 -6.41 7.59
N GLN A 165 -7.60 -5.10 7.36
CA GLN A 165 -6.82 -4.43 6.31
C GLN A 165 -5.33 -4.47 6.61
N LEU A 166 -4.93 -4.14 7.84
CA LEU A 166 -3.52 -4.20 8.26
C LEU A 166 -2.96 -5.62 8.15
N LEU A 167 -3.72 -6.64 8.58
CA LEU A 167 -3.34 -8.04 8.46
C LEU A 167 -3.16 -8.45 6.99
N ARG A 168 -4.01 -7.98 6.07
CA ARG A 168 -3.84 -8.24 4.63
C ARG A 168 -2.53 -7.67 4.10
N ILE A 169 -2.16 -6.45 4.51
CA ILE A 169 -0.89 -5.83 4.13
C ILE A 169 0.28 -6.63 4.72
N GLN A 170 0.21 -7.02 6.00
CA GLN A 170 1.26 -7.82 6.64
C GLN A 170 1.43 -9.21 5.99
N GLN A 171 0.33 -9.87 5.65
CA GLN A 171 0.36 -11.14 4.91
C GLN A 171 0.98 -10.97 3.53
N PHE A 172 0.64 -9.88 2.84
CA PHE A 172 1.27 -9.55 1.57
C PHE A 172 2.77 -9.29 1.73
N ASP A 173 3.19 -8.51 2.74
CA ASP A 173 4.61 -8.25 3.05
C ASP A 173 5.38 -9.55 3.23
N ALA A 174 4.85 -10.48 4.05
CA ALA A 174 5.48 -11.77 4.29
C ALA A 174 5.66 -12.57 2.99
N ILE A 175 4.63 -12.60 2.12
CA ILE A 175 4.71 -13.29 0.82
C ILE A 175 5.70 -12.59 -0.11
N PHE A 176 5.67 -11.26 -0.18
CA PHE A 176 6.56 -10.47 -1.02
C PHE A 176 8.02 -10.70 -0.64
N TRP A 177 8.36 -10.58 0.64
CA TRP A 177 9.73 -10.78 1.11
C TRP A 177 10.19 -12.22 0.95
N GLY A 178 9.33 -13.21 1.20
CA GLY A 178 9.65 -14.62 0.96
C GLY A 178 9.94 -14.92 -0.51
N LEU A 179 9.16 -14.36 -1.44
CA LEU A 179 9.41 -14.49 -2.88
C LEU A 179 10.69 -13.76 -3.30
N LEU A 180 10.95 -12.57 -2.75
CA LEU A 180 12.15 -11.78 -3.06
C LEU A 180 13.42 -12.48 -2.56
N GLU A 181 13.38 -13.06 -1.35
CA GLU A 181 14.48 -13.86 -0.81
C GLU A 181 14.75 -15.09 -1.68
N HIS A 182 13.69 -15.78 -2.12
CA HIS A 182 13.85 -16.90 -3.05
C HIS A 182 14.42 -16.45 -4.41
N LEU A 183 14.01 -15.28 -4.90
CA LEU A 183 14.55 -14.68 -6.12
C LEU A 183 16.05 -14.41 -5.98
N LYS A 184 16.47 -13.85 -4.85
CA LYS A 184 17.88 -13.61 -4.54
C LYS A 184 18.69 -14.89 -4.47
N LYS A 185 18.15 -15.94 -3.84
CA LYS A 185 18.81 -17.24 -3.81
C LYS A 185 19.03 -17.84 -5.20
N ILE A 186 18.05 -17.70 -6.10
CA ILE A 186 18.24 -18.12 -7.50
C ILE A 186 19.26 -17.21 -8.19
N GLU A 187 19.21 -15.90 -7.94
CA GLU A 187 20.17 -14.94 -8.48
C GLU A 187 21.60 -15.31 -8.12
N ASP A 188 21.86 -15.65 -6.86
CA ASP A 188 23.18 -16.05 -6.39
C ASP A 188 23.70 -17.27 -7.17
N SER A 189 22.82 -18.22 -7.49
CA SER A 189 23.18 -19.38 -8.33
C SER A 189 23.54 -19.01 -9.77
N LEU A 190 23.06 -17.86 -10.29
CA LEU A 190 23.45 -17.34 -11.61
C LEU A 190 24.85 -16.69 -11.59
N TYR A 191 25.30 -16.28 -10.41
CA TYR A 191 26.65 -15.76 -10.15
C TYR A 191 27.63 -16.84 -9.68
N GLU A 192 27.21 -18.10 -9.66
CA GLU A 192 28.14 -19.22 -9.52
C GLU A 192 28.95 -19.41 -10.81
N LYS A 193 30.17 -19.92 -10.64
CA LYS A 193 31.05 -20.26 -11.76
C LYS A 193 30.69 -21.63 -12.30
N ASN A 194 30.58 -21.73 -13.62
CA ASN A 194 30.45 -23.01 -14.32
C ASN A 194 31.78 -23.80 -14.31
N SER A 195 31.80 -24.95 -14.98
CA SER A 195 32.99 -25.81 -15.10
C SER A 195 34.20 -25.11 -15.74
N ASP A 196 33.97 -24.06 -16.55
CA ASP A 196 35.00 -23.28 -17.22
C ASP A 196 35.44 -22.04 -16.40
N HIS A 197 35.05 -21.97 -15.12
CA HIS A 197 35.29 -20.84 -14.21
C HIS A 197 34.67 -19.50 -14.66
N ILE A 198 33.68 -19.54 -15.57
CA ILE A 198 32.93 -18.38 -16.06
C ILE A 198 31.61 -18.29 -15.29
N LEU A 199 31.17 -17.07 -14.95
CA LEU A 199 29.87 -16.87 -14.32
C LEU A 199 28.75 -17.30 -15.29
N ILE A 200 27.77 -18.06 -14.81
CA ILE A 200 26.66 -18.57 -15.65
C ILE A 200 25.93 -17.40 -16.33
N ILE A 201 25.69 -16.31 -15.59
CA ILE A 201 25.07 -15.11 -16.15
C ILE A 201 25.88 -14.49 -17.29
N ASP A 202 27.21 -14.53 -17.24
CA ASP A 202 28.10 -13.96 -18.26
C ASP A 202 28.16 -14.83 -19.50
N GLU A 203 28.14 -16.15 -19.31
CA GLU A 203 28.01 -17.10 -20.40
C GLU A 203 26.69 -16.88 -21.15
N VAL A 204 25.58 -16.71 -20.44
CA VAL A 204 24.29 -16.47 -21.09
C VAL A 204 24.23 -15.09 -21.73
N TYR A 205 24.70 -14.05 -21.04
CA TYR A 205 24.75 -12.70 -21.59
C TYR A 205 25.56 -12.64 -22.89
N SER A 206 26.74 -13.27 -22.92
CA SER A 206 27.59 -13.33 -24.11
C SER A 206 26.93 -14.12 -25.25
N LYS A 207 26.26 -15.25 -24.96
CA LYS A 207 25.48 -16.01 -25.97
C LYS A 207 24.34 -15.19 -26.57
N ILE A 208 23.73 -14.29 -25.81
CA ILE A 208 22.61 -13.46 -26.27
C ILE A 208 23.10 -12.24 -27.05
N PHE A 209 24.09 -11.51 -26.53
CA PHE A 209 24.45 -10.20 -27.07
C PHE A 209 25.78 -10.16 -27.82
N CYS A 210 26.77 -10.96 -27.41
CA CYS A 210 28.13 -10.90 -27.98
C CYS A 210 28.32 -11.88 -29.14
N TYR A 211 27.73 -13.07 -29.06
CA TYR A 211 27.85 -14.10 -30.10
C TYR A 211 26.66 -14.05 -31.06
N SER A 212 26.91 -14.41 -32.33
CA SER A 212 25.89 -14.53 -33.37
C SER A 212 25.01 -13.27 -33.49
N LEU A 213 25.63 -12.15 -33.86
CA LEU A 213 24.96 -10.85 -34.00
C LEU A 213 23.79 -10.89 -35.00
N ASP A 214 23.92 -11.69 -36.06
CA ASP A 214 22.91 -11.86 -37.12
C ASP A 214 21.70 -12.72 -36.70
N GLU A 215 21.74 -13.32 -35.51
CA GLU A 215 20.68 -14.21 -35.04
C GLU A 215 19.40 -13.43 -34.67
N SER A 216 18.23 -13.99 -35.02
CA SER A 216 16.94 -13.37 -34.71
C SER A 216 16.66 -13.29 -33.20
N LEU A 217 15.85 -12.31 -32.78
CA LEU A 217 15.43 -12.15 -31.38
C LEU A 217 14.72 -13.41 -30.85
N TYR A 218 13.93 -14.06 -31.70
CA TYR A 218 13.24 -15.30 -31.36
C TYR A 218 14.21 -16.43 -30.95
N LYS A 219 15.28 -16.66 -31.72
CA LYS A 219 16.29 -17.68 -31.39
C LYS A 219 17.06 -17.33 -30.11
N LYS A 220 17.42 -16.05 -29.92
CA LYS A 220 18.05 -15.58 -28.68
C LYS A 220 17.16 -15.82 -27.47
N ARG A 221 15.85 -15.61 -27.59
CA ARG A 221 14.86 -15.96 -26.56
C ARG A 221 14.80 -17.46 -26.30
N GLN A 222 14.83 -18.32 -27.32
CA GLN A 222 14.88 -19.77 -27.11
C GLN A 222 16.11 -20.20 -26.29
N LYS A 223 17.28 -19.55 -26.49
CA LYS A 223 18.47 -19.79 -25.67
C LYS A 223 18.24 -19.41 -24.20
N ILE A 224 17.55 -18.31 -23.93
CA ILE A 224 17.15 -17.92 -22.57
C ILE A 224 16.29 -19.02 -21.93
N LEU A 225 15.26 -19.47 -22.64
CA LEU A 225 14.33 -20.49 -22.14
C LEU A 225 14.99 -21.86 -21.96
N SER A 226 16.04 -22.16 -22.73
CA SER A 226 16.81 -23.39 -22.56
C SER A 226 17.63 -23.41 -21.28
N ASN A 227 17.93 -22.25 -20.68
CA ASN A 227 18.60 -22.17 -19.39
C ASN A 227 17.56 -22.24 -18.27
N ALA A 228 17.57 -23.37 -17.54
CA ALA A 228 16.60 -23.64 -16.48
C ALA A 228 16.66 -22.62 -15.33
N GLN A 229 17.86 -22.21 -14.90
CA GLN A 229 18.03 -21.28 -13.77
C GLN A 229 17.49 -19.89 -14.11
N ILE A 230 17.81 -19.37 -15.30
CA ILE A 230 17.31 -18.06 -15.75
C ILE A 230 15.80 -18.10 -15.99
N SER A 231 15.29 -19.20 -16.56
CA SER A 231 13.85 -19.37 -16.73
C SER A 231 13.12 -19.39 -15.39
N GLN A 232 13.65 -20.11 -14.39
CA GLN A 232 13.11 -20.13 -13.04
C GLN A 232 13.14 -18.73 -12.39
N TYR A 233 14.24 -17.99 -12.55
CA TYR A 233 14.36 -16.61 -12.08
C TYR A 233 13.27 -15.72 -12.69
N PHE A 234 13.08 -15.77 -14.01
CA PHE A 234 12.08 -14.93 -14.69
C PHE A 234 10.64 -15.32 -14.37
N ILE A 235 10.36 -16.61 -14.17
CA ILE A 235 9.05 -17.07 -13.69
C ILE A 235 8.77 -16.49 -12.32
N LEU A 236 9.72 -16.57 -11.39
CA LEU A 236 9.54 -16.06 -10.04
C LEU A 236 9.38 -14.54 -10.04
N LEU A 237 10.19 -13.83 -10.83
CA LEU A 237 10.07 -12.37 -10.99
C LEU A 237 8.68 -11.99 -11.54
N TYR A 238 8.15 -12.73 -12.52
CA TYR A 238 6.77 -12.56 -13.00
C TYR A 238 5.73 -12.81 -11.89
N GLN A 239 5.92 -13.85 -11.07
CA GLN A 239 4.99 -14.11 -9.97
C GLN A 239 5.00 -12.98 -8.94
N ILE A 240 6.16 -12.37 -8.66
CA ILE A 240 6.23 -11.21 -7.77
C ILE A 240 5.42 -10.04 -8.37
N PHE A 241 5.59 -9.72 -9.65
CA PHE A 241 4.78 -8.69 -10.31
C PHE A 241 3.29 -8.97 -10.24
N LYS A 242 2.89 -10.21 -10.56
CA LYS A 242 1.50 -10.65 -10.48
C LYS A 242 0.94 -10.48 -9.07
N ASN A 243 1.70 -10.85 -8.04
CA ASN A 243 1.29 -10.67 -6.65
C ASN A 243 1.14 -9.19 -6.29
N ILE A 244 2.09 -8.33 -6.67
CA ILE A 244 2.01 -6.88 -6.47
C ILE A 244 0.73 -6.32 -7.09
N ASP A 245 0.40 -6.74 -8.32
CA ASP A 245 -0.75 -6.17 -9.02
C ASP A 245 -2.11 -6.74 -8.59
N GLU A 246 -2.19 -8.04 -8.29
CA GLU A 246 -3.46 -8.70 -7.98
C GLU A 246 -3.86 -8.61 -6.50
N LYS A 247 -2.89 -8.70 -5.58
CA LYS A 247 -3.19 -8.79 -4.14
C LYS A 247 -3.32 -7.45 -3.44
N ILE A 248 -2.65 -6.41 -3.95
CA ILE A 248 -2.80 -5.05 -3.45
C ILE A 248 -4.05 -4.43 -4.08
N SER A 249 -4.79 -3.64 -3.29
CA SER A 249 -5.99 -2.92 -3.75
C SER A 249 -5.73 -2.18 -5.06
N LYS A 250 -6.72 -2.17 -5.96
CA LYS A 250 -6.60 -1.52 -7.28
C LYS A 250 -6.36 -0.01 -7.17
N ASP A 251 -6.89 0.60 -6.13
CA ASP A 251 -6.82 2.06 -5.91
C ASP A 251 -5.46 2.50 -5.35
N ASP A 252 -4.69 1.58 -4.76
CA ASP A 252 -3.39 1.87 -4.13
C ASP A 252 -2.20 1.69 -5.10
N PHE A 253 -2.27 2.34 -6.26
CA PHE A 253 -1.18 2.29 -7.24
C PHE A 253 0.17 2.77 -6.66
N LYS A 254 0.14 3.76 -5.76
CA LYS A 254 1.35 4.27 -5.09
C LYS A 254 2.05 3.17 -4.28
N LEU A 255 1.28 2.34 -3.58
CA LEU A 255 1.82 1.22 -2.81
C LEU A 255 2.39 0.15 -3.74
N LYS A 256 1.66 -0.22 -4.80
CA LYS A 256 2.13 -1.16 -5.84
C LYS A 256 3.46 -0.72 -6.46
N LYS A 257 3.55 0.56 -6.85
CA LYS A 257 4.76 1.16 -7.41
C LYS A 257 5.92 1.13 -6.41
N SER A 258 5.65 1.33 -5.11
CA SER A 258 6.67 1.22 -4.07
C SER A 258 7.30 -0.17 -4.02
N TYR A 259 6.49 -1.24 -3.96
CA TYR A 259 7.01 -2.62 -3.99
C TYR A 259 7.72 -2.95 -5.30
N SER A 260 7.19 -2.49 -6.44
CA SER A 260 7.85 -2.71 -7.73
C SER A 260 9.20 -1.98 -7.81
N ASN A 261 9.36 -0.81 -7.19
CA ASN A 261 10.64 -0.11 -7.13
C ASN A 261 11.64 -0.85 -6.25
N ILE A 262 11.20 -1.41 -5.12
CA ILE A 262 12.03 -2.27 -4.27
C ILE A 262 12.50 -3.49 -5.07
N LEU A 263 11.57 -4.17 -5.75
CA LEU A 263 11.89 -5.30 -6.62
C LEU A 263 12.91 -4.91 -7.71
N ARG A 264 12.70 -3.76 -8.36
CA ARG A 264 13.60 -3.24 -9.41
C ARG A 264 15.02 -2.99 -8.91
N ALA A 265 15.16 -2.41 -7.72
CA ALA A 265 16.46 -2.17 -7.10
C ALA A 265 17.25 -3.45 -6.82
N ASN A 266 16.55 -4.60 -6.77
CA ASN A 266 17.15 -5.90 -6.58
C ASN A 266 17.54 -6.59 -7.90
N VAL A 267 17.14 -6.09 -9.09
CA VAL A 267 17.48 -6.75 -10.35
C VAL A 267 18.70 -6.07 -10.99
N SER A 268 19.75 -6.86 -11.26
CA SER A 268 20.96 -6.33 -11.89
C SER A 268 20.74 -5.91 -13.35
N THR A 269 21.58 -5.01 -13.85
CA THR A 269 21.50 -4.51 -15.23
C THR A 269 21.58 -5.60 -16.29
N LYS A 270 22.46 -6.60 -16.10
CA LYS A 270 22.59 -7.75 -17.02
C LYS A 270 21.26 -8.50 -17.13
N ILE A 271 20.64 -8.78 -15.98
CA ILE A 271 19.37 -9.50 -15.89
C ILE A 271 18.25 -8.67 -16.52
N LEU A 272 18.19 -7.35 -16.29
CA LEU A 272 17.22 -6.46 -16.93
C LEU A 272 17.31 -6.50 -18.47
N GLN A 273 18.52 -6.43 -19.03
CA GLN A 273 18.71 -6.50 -20.48
C GLN A 273 18.28 -7.86 -21.06
N ILE A 274 18.59 -8.96 -20.37
CA ILE A 274 18.15 -10.31 -20.79
C ILE A 274 16.62 -10.44 -20.67
N LEU A 275 16.02 -9.89 -19.61
CA LEU A 275 14.58 -9.91 -19.36
C LEU A 275 13.80 -9.27 -20.52
N VAL A 276 14.30 -8.15 -21.05
CA VAL A 276 13.70 -7.47 -22.20
C VAL A 276 13.57 -8.42 -23.41
N ILE A 277 14.62 -9.21 -23.69
CA ILE A 277 14.61 -10.21 -24.78
C ILE A 277 13.67 -11.37 -24.45
N ASN A 278 13.59 -11.78 -23.18
CA ASN A 278 12.69 -12.85 -22.75
C ASN A 278 11.21 -12.53 -23.00
N CYS A 279 10.83 -11.27 -22.84
CA CYS A 279 9.47 -10.76 -23.05
C CYS A 279 9.19 -10.31 -24.50
N TYR A 280 10.12 -10.56 -25.45
CA TYR A 280 9.93 -10.22 -26.85
C TYR A 280 8.86 -11.10 -27.52
N GLU A 281 7.82 -10.47 -28.08
CA GLU A 281 6.67 -11.07 -28.79
C GLU A 281 5.86 -12.12 -28.01
N ASN A 282 6.27 -12.48 -26.79
CA ASN A 282 5.70 -13.52 -25.97
C ASN A 282 5.67 -13.06 -24.51
N PHE A 283 4.72 -13.57 -23.71
CA PHE A 283 4.41 -13.10 -22.36
C PHE A 283 3.92 -11.63 -22.32
N PRO A 284 2.80 -11.32 -23.00
CA PRO A 284 2.27 -9.96 -23.06
C PRO A 284 1.97 -9.38 -21.66
N GLU A 285 1.48 -10.21 -20.73
CA GLU A 285 1.23 -9.80 -19.34
C GLU A 285 2.50 -9.34 -18.62
N TYR A 286 3.61 -10.05 -18.84
CA TYR A 286 4.89 -9.70 -18.24
C TYR A 286 5.37 -8.36 -18.77
N LYS A 287 5.31 -8.17 -20.09
CA LYS A 287 5.57 -6.88 -20.72
C LYS A 287 4.70 -5.77 -20.12
N THR A 288 3.39 -6.00 -19.96
CA THR A 288 2.46 -5.03 -19.35
C THR A 288 2.91 -4.64 -17.95
N TYR A 289 3.41 -5.57 -17.13
CA TYR A 289 3.96 -5.21 -15.82
C TYR A 289 5.21 -4.34 -15.91
N LEU A 290 6.13 -4.67 -16.83
CA LEU A 290 7.34 -3.85 -17.05
C LEU A 290 7.00 -2.43 -17.48
N GLU A 291 6.01 -2.27 -18.37
CA GLU A 291 5.50 -0.98 -18.83
C GLU A 291 4.78 -0.21 -17.72
N LYS A 292 3.81 -0.86 -17.07
CA LYS A 292 2.98 -0.28 -15.99
C LYS A 292 3.81 0.23 -14.82
N PHE A 293 4.86 -0.50 -14.45
CA PHE A 293 5.72 -0.12 -13.33
C PHE A 293 6.99 0.62 -13.75
N GLY A 294 7.18 0.95 -15.02
CA GLY A 294 8.37 1.65 -15.48
C GLY A 294 9.67 0.91 -15.12
N PHE A 295 9.65 -0.43 -15.25
CA PHE A 295 10.66 -1.28 -14.63
C PHE A 295 12.06 -1.14 -15.25
N LEU A 296 12.15 -0.59 -16.47
CA LEU A 296 13.40 -0.42 -17.22
C LEU A 296 14.08 0.93 -16.97
N GLU A 297 13.64 1.70 -15.97
CA GLU A 297 14.10 3.07 -15.68
C GLU A 297 15.63 3.24 -15.61
N HIS A 298 16.34 2.28 -15.00
CA HIS A 298 17.80 2.34 -14.81
C HIS A 298 18.58 1.42 -15.75
N MET A 299 17.95 0.91 -16.81
CA MET A 299 18.61 0.04 -17.76
C MET A 299 19.31 0.89 -18.85
N PRO A 300 20.64 0.77 -19.02
CA PRO A 300 21.36 1.36 -20.13
C PRO A 300 21.12 0.57 -21.43
N PHE A 301 21.30 1.25 -22.56
CA PHE A 301 21.20 0.63 -23.89
C PHE A 301 22.54 0.16 -24.47
N SER A 302 23.62 0.31 -23.69
CA SER A 302 24.96 -0.14 -24.05
C SER A 302 25.21 -1.58 -23.59
N PHE A 303 26.28 -2.19 -24.09
CA PHE A 303 26.76 -3.44 -23.52
C PHE A 303 27.22 -3.23 -22.07
N VAL A 304 26.92 -4.18 -21.20
CA VAL A 304 27.40 -4.14 -19.81
C VAL A 304 28.92 -4.31 -19.72
N THR A 305 29.53 -5.01 -20.67
CA THR A 305 30.99 -5.20 -20.74
C THR A 305 31.72 -3.98 -21.27
N ASN A 306 31.07 -3.13 -22.06
CA ASN A 306 31.64 -1.92 -22.63
C ASN A 306 30.57 -0.87 -22.88
N GLU A 307 30.48 0.11 -21.98
CA GLU A 307 29.45 1.15 -21.99
C GLU A 307 29.51 2.07 -23.21
N ARG A 308 30.64 2.10 -23.94
CA ARG A 308 30.76 2.87 -25.17
C ARG A 308 29.96 2.26 -26.31
N LEU A 309 29.86 0.94 -26.32
CA LEU A 309 29.23 0.18 -27.40
C LEU A 309 27.72 0.10 -27.16
N ILE A 310 26.94 0.52 -28.15
CA ILE A 310 25.50 0.44 -28.15
C ILE A 310 25.08 -1.00 -28.49
N ASN A 311 24.19 -1.56 -27.68
CA ASN A 311 23.63 -2.87 -27.92
C ASN A 311 22.45 -2.76 -28.89
N LEU A 312 22.72 -2.83 -30.19
CA LEU A 312 21.71 -2.68 -31.21
C LEU A 312 20.59 -3.74 -31.14
N LYS A 313 20.90 -4.94 -30.66
CA LYS A 313 19.90 -6.02 -30.55
C LYS A 313 18.92 -5.74 -29.41
N LEU A 314 19.43 -5.19 -28.32
CA LEU A 314 18.60 -4.67 -27.24
C LEU A 314 17.69 -3.55 -27.76
N LEU A 315 18.23 -2.59 -28.52
CA LEU A 315 17.42 -1.54 -29.15
C LEU A 315 16.31 -2.12 -30.03
N GLU A 316 16.66 -3.06 -30.92
CA GLU A 316 15.68 -3.76 -31.77
C GLU A 316 14.51 -4.31 -30.95
N CYS A 317 14.81 -4.96 -29.84
CA CYS A 317 13.80 -5.49 -28.94
C CYS A 317 12.95 -4.40 -28.26
N LEU A 318 13.55 -3.27 -27.88
CA LEU A 318 12.86 -2.17 -27.19
C LEU A 318 11.85 -1.45 -28.08
N SER A 319 11.94 -1.57 -29.41
CA SER A 319 10.88 -1.09 -30.32
C SER A 319 9.50 -1.69 -30.02
N PHE A 320 9.47 -2.85 -29.36
CA PHE A 320 8.24 -3.52 -28.97
C PHE A 320 7.64 -2.97 -27.67
N TYR A 321 8.33 -2.12 -26.92
CA TYR A 321 7.89 -1.62 -25.62
C TYR A 321 7.35 -0.19 -25.70
N ASP A 322 6.35 0.13 -24.89
CA ASP A 322 5.90 1.50 -24.67
C ASP A 322 6.98 2.29 -23.90
N LYS A 323 7.07 3.58 -24.21
CA LYS A 323 7.95 4.56 -23.55
C LYS A 323 7.71 4.62 -22.04
N GLN A 324 6.50 4.26 -21.58
CA GLN A 324 6.15 4.15 -20.16
C GLN A 324 7.07 3.20 -19.39
N ALA A 325 7.61 2.16 -20.03
CA ALA A 325 8.55 1.21 -19.41
C ALA A 325 9.83 1.87 -18.88
N PHE A 326 10.21 3.05 -19.40
CA PHE A 326 11.43 3.75 -19.01
C PHE A 326 11.19 4.84 -17.97
N ASP A 327 9.94 5.19 -17.64
CA ASP A 327 9.59 6.21 -16.64
C ASP A 327 10.46 7.49 -16.74
N LYS A 328 11.30 7.79 -15.74
CA LYS A 328 12.18 8.96 -15.70
C LYS A 328 13.63 8.67 -16.11
N SER A 329 13.86 7.58 -16.83
CA SER A 329 15.18 7.09 -17.22
C SER A 329 16.09 8.19 -17.79
N ILE A 330 17.26 8.33 -17.19
CA ILE A 330 18.32 9.21 -17.69
C ILE A 330 18.86 8.67 -19.03
N TYR A 331 19.06 7.35 -19.12
CA TYR A 331 19.52 6.71 -20.35
C TYR A 331 18.56 6.93 -21.52
N PHE A 332 17.25 6.82 -21.28
CA PHE A 332 16.23 7.09 -22.30
C PHE A 332 16.21 8.55 -22.74
N LYS A 333 16.35 9.49 -21.80
CA LYS A 333 16.47 10.92 -22.13
C LYS A 333 17.71 11.22 -22.97
N ASP A 334 18.85 10.70 -22.57
CA ASP A 334 20.11 10.85 -23.30
C ASP A 334 20.00 10.28 -24.73
N TYR A 335 19.31 9.15 -24.86
CA TYR A 335 19.06 8.50 -26.13
C TYR A 335 18.14 9.34 -27.04
N LEU A 336 17.09 9.94 -26.50
CA LEU A 336 16.18 10.82 -27.25
C LEU A 336 16.85 12.12 -27.71
N ASN A 337 17.90 12.57 -27.03
CA ASN A 337 18.68 13.75 -27.41
C ASN A 337 19.63 13.48 -28.59
N ASP A 338 19.88 12.22 -28.93
CA ASP A 338 20.73 11.82 -30.05
C ASP A 338 19.88 11.62 -31.32
N GLU A 339 20.17 12.39 -32.36
CA GLU A 339 19.40 12.39 -33.62
C GLU A 339 19.32 11.01 -34.29
N ALA A 340 20.35 10.18 -34.16
CA ALA A 340 20.40 8.85 -34.76
C ALA A 340 19.52 7.86 -34.03
N LEU A 341 19.72 7.84 -32.73
CA LEU A 341 19.09 6.93 -31.82
C LEU A 341 17.60 7.24 -31.73
N LYS A 342 17.21 8.52 -31.63
CA LYS A 342 15.81 8.95 -31.57
C LYS A 342 14.93 8.37 -32.70
N LEU A 343 15.45 8.25 -33.93
CA LEU A 343 14.73 7.70 -35.08
C LEU A 343 14.24 6.27 -34.83
N PHE A 344 14.96 5.51 -34.02
CA PHE A 344 14.65 4.14 -33.66
C PHE A 344 13.32 4.02 -32.89
N PHE A 345 13.12 4.85 -31.86
CA PHE A 345 11.88 4.85 -31.06
C PHE A 345 10.74 5.69 -31.66
N GLU A 346 11.02 6.48 -32.71
CA GLU A 346 9.97 7.12 -33.53
C GLU A 346 9.32 6.12 -34.50
N GLY A 347 9.79 4.87 -34.56
CA GLY A 347 9.19 3.79 -35.34
C GLY A 347 9.58 3.79 -36.82
N LYS A 348 10.66 4.49 -37.19
CA LYS A 348 11.18 4.52 -38.56
C LYS A 348 11.86 3.20 -38.94
N PRO A 349 12.97 2.79 -38.29
CA PRO A 349 13.48 1.44 -38.42
C PRO A 349 12.84 0.52 -37.37
N LYS A 350 12.21 -0.57 -37.80
CA LYS A 350 11.74 -1.64 -36.89
C LYS A 350 12.80 -2.71 -36.69
N LYS A 351 13.70 -2.86 -37.65
CA LYS A 351 14.78 -3.86 -37.63
C LYS A 351 16.14 -3.20 -37.58
N ILE A 352 17.10 -3.93 -37.01
CA ILE A 352 18.50 -3.50 -36.94
C ILE A 352 19.08 -3.15 -38.33
N ASN A 353 18.72 -3.91 -39.37
CA ASN A 353 19.22 -3.70 -40.72
C ASN A 353 18.71 -2.38 -41.33
N GLU A 354 17.48 -1.98 -41.04
CA GLU A 354 16.93 -0.70 -41.49
C GLU A 354 17.64 0.47 -40.80
N TYR A 355 17.96 0.30 -39.51
CA TYR A 355 18.74 1.27 -38.76
C TYR A 355 20.17 1.40 -39.30
N LEU A 356 20.85 0.27 -39.58
CA LEU A 356 22.18 0.27 -40.18
C LEU A 356 22.16 0.90 -41.58
N ASN A 357 21.14 0.60 -42.40
CA ASN A 357 20.95 1.24 -43.71
C ASN A 357 20.75 2.76 -43.57
N LEU A 358 20.00 3.21 -42.56
CA LEU A 358 19.80 4.64 -42.31
C LEU A 358 21.10 5.31 -41.83
N LEU A 359 21.81 4.65 -40.91
CA LEU A 359 23.12 5.06 -40.43
C LEU A 359 24.21 4.99 -41.51
N LEU A 360 24.05 4.24 -42.59
CA LEU A 360 25.07 4.15 -43.65
C LEU A 360 24.59 4.81 -44.95
N GLY A 361 23.32 5.19 -45.06
CA GLY A 361 22.71 5.69 -46.30
C GLY A 361 23.27 7.03 -46.76
N GLY A 362 23.79 7.84 -45.83
CA GLY A 362 24.52 9.08 -46.14
C GLY A 362 26.01 8.88 -46.48
N VAL A 363 26.53 7.66 -46.33
CA VAL A 363 27.94 7.35 -46.53
C VAL A 363 28.13 6.76 -47.94
N PRO A 364 29.07 7.27 -48.75
CA PRO A 364 29.39 6.65 -50.04
C PRO A 364 29.75 5.18 -49.86
N LYS A 365 29.28 4.31 -50.77
CA LYS A 365 29.54 2.86 -50.69
C LYS A 365 31.03 2.52 -50.64
N THR A 366 31.86 3.33 -51.28
CA THR A 366 33.31 3.27 -51.23
C THR A 366 33.85 4.63 -50.79
N ASN A 367 34.68 4.64 -49.75
CA ASN A 367 35.39 5.83 -49.30
C ASN A 367 36.88 5.55 -49.26
N GLU A 368 37.66 6.53 -49.69
CA GLU A 368 39.10 6.53 -49.52
C GLU A 368 39.47 7.37 -48.30
N ILE A 369 40.27 6.80 -47.40
CA ILE A 369 40.75 7.45 -46.19
C ILE A 369 42.26 7.38 -46.17
N GLU A 370 42.91 8.53 -46.11
CA GLU A 370 44.35 8.62 -45.86
C GLU A 370 44.60 8.56 -44.35
N LEU A 371 45.25 7.50 -43.88
CA LEU A 371 45.68 7.35 -42.49
C LEU A 371 47.17 7.59 -42.34
N LYS A 372 47.56 8.27 -41.27
CA LYS A 372 48.95 8.45 -40.87
C LYS A 372 49.23 7.61 -39.63
N ILE A 373 49.75 6.40 -39.83
CA ILE A 373 50.01 5.44 -38.75
C ILE A 373 51.47 5.62 -38.31
N ASP A 374 51.67 5.76 -37.00
CA ASP A 374 52.99 5.69 -36.37
C ASP A 374 53.26 4.22 -36.02
N LEU A 375 54.25 3.62 -36.70
CA LEU A 375 54.53 2.20 -36.58
C LEU A 375 55.53 1.88 -35.46
N ASP A 376 56.46 2.79 -35.14
CA ASP A 376 57.57 2.54 -34.22
C ASP A 376 58.11 3.83 -33.55
N HIS A 377 57.25 4.79 -33.17
CA HIS A 377 57.59 6.03 -32.46
C HIS A 377 58.56 7.02 -33.16
N GLU A 378 59.09 6.69 -34.35
CA GLU A 378 59.96 7.59 -35.14
C GLU A 378 59.62 7.62 -36.65
N GLN A 379 58.73 6.75 -37.15
CA GLN A 379 58.34 6.70 -38.56
C GLN A 379 56.82 6.73 -38.75
N ILE A 380 56.31 7.88 -39.21
CA ILE A 380 54.92 8.04 -39.66
C ILE A 380 54.83 7.59 -41.12
N ARG A 381 54.07 6.52 -41.38
CA ARG A 381 53.73 6.10 -42.75
C ARG A 381 52.30 6.51 -43.09
N LYS A 382 52.14 7.03 -44.31
CA LYS A 382 50.84 7.34 -44.92
C LYS A 382 50.33 6.08 -45.61
N PHE A 383 49.08 5.73 -45.34
CA PHE A 383 48.38 4.62 -45.94
C PHE A 383 47.05 5.10 -46.50
N ASP A 384 46.82 4.86 -47.78
CA ASP A 384 45.51 5.06 -48.40
C ASP A 384 44.70 3.78 -48.23
N LEU A 385 43.63 3.85 -47.45
CA LEU A 385 42.70 2.75 -47.23
C LEU A 385 41.39 3.00 -47.95
N ILE A 386 40.82 1.93 -48.50
CA ILE A 386 39.47 1.90 -49.01
C ILE A 386 38.58 1.24 -47.97
N ILE A 387 37.51 1.95 -47.60
CA ILE A 387 36.41 1.43 -46.80
C ILE A 387 35.23 1.20 -47.72
N GLU A 388 34.81 -0.05 -47.84
CA GLU A 388 33.68 -0.45 -48.67
C GLU A 388 32.56 -0.99 -47.78
N ILE A 389 31.35 -0.47 -47.99
CA ILE A 389 30.13 -0.89 -47.30
C ILE A 389 29.39 -1.85 -48.21
N GLY A 390 29.44 -3.14 -47.87
CA GLY A 390 28.75 -4.20 -48.59
C GLY A 390 27.22 -4.14 -48.43
N GLN A 391 26.52 -4.88 -49.30
CA GLN A 391 25.04 -4.94 -49.30
C GLN A 391 24.44 -5.49 -47.99
N ASP A 392 25.21 -6.30 -47.24
CA ASP A 392 24.81 -6.86 -45.94
C ASP A 392 25.10 -5.91 -44.76
N ASN A 393 25.36 -4.62 -45.01
CA ASN A 393 25.88 -3.66 -44.02
C ASN A 393 27.21 -4.07 -43.38
N GLY A 394 27.93 -5.02 -43.99
CA GLY A 394 29.28 -5.37 -43.60
C GLY A 394 30.26 -4.32 -44.09
N VAL A 395 31.14 -3.85 -43.21
CA VAL A 395 32.24 -2.95 -43.59
C VAL A 395 33.48 -3.78 -43.90
N THR A 396 34.01 -3.60 -45.09
CA THR A 396 35.28 -4.17 -45.53
C THR A 396 36.33 -3.09 -45.69
N ILE A 397 37.55 -3.36 -45.22
CA ILE A 397 38.68 -2.42 -45.30
C ILE A 397 39.84 -3.10 -46.01
N TYR A 398 40.47 -2.38 -46.94
CA TYR A 398 41.68 -2.83 -47.63
C TYR A 398 42.56 -1.66 -48.08
N PRO A 399 43.88 -1.86 -48.21
CA PRO A 399 44.80 -0.85 -48.71
C PRO A 399 44.60 -0.63 -50.22
N LYS A 400 44.53 0.64 -50.64
CA LYS A 400 44.33 1.05 -52.04
C LYS A 400 45.38 0.44 -52.99
N ASN A 401 46.62 0.31 -52.51
CA ASN A 401 47.73 -0.24 -53.27
C ASN A 401 47.84 -1.78 -53.20
N LYS A 402 46.90 -2.46 -52.52
CA LYS A 402 46.93 -3.92 -52.28
C LYS A 402 48.24 -4.44 -51.68
N GLN A 403 48.99 -3.59 -50.99
CA GLN A 403 50.19 -3.99 -50.24
C GLN A 403 49.79 -4.30 -48.81
N ASN A 404 50.25 -5.43 -48.29
CA ASN A 404 50.02 -5.81 -46.90
C ASN A 404 50.66 -4.80 -45.95
N ILE A 405 49.91 -4.37 -44.93
CA ILE A 405 50.41 -3.53 -43.84
C ILE A 405 50.52 -4.45 -42.62
N TYR A 406 51.76 -4.75 -42.22
CA TYR A 406 52.06 -5.59 -41.06
C TYR A 406 52.45 -4.73 -39.87
N GLY A 407 51.94 -5.09 -38.69
CA GLY A 407 52.10 -4.35 -37.45
C GLY A 407 52.67 -5.20 -36.37
N THR A 408 53.50 -4.57 -35.55
CA THR A 408 54.01 -5.08 -34.29
C THR A 408 52.97 -4.74 -33.21
N MET A 409 51.92 -5.54 -33.01
CA MET A 409 51.15 -5.70 -31.73
C MET A 409 49.90 -6.59 -31.90
N MET A 410 49.55 -7.31 -30.83
CA MET A 410 48.62 -8.47 -30.78
C MET A 410 47.10 -8.15 -30.77
N GLU A 411 46.67 -6.91 -31.04
CA GLU A 411 45.22 -6.55 -31.01
C GLU A 411 44.77 -5.70 -32.21
N ASP A 412 45.62 -5.53 -33.22
CA ASP A 412 45.38 -4.61 -34.35
C ASP A 412 44.92 -5.36 -35.62
N ILE A 413 44.06 -4.70 -36.41
CA ILE A 413 43.63 -5.23 -37.72
C ILE A 413 44.86 -5.31 -38.64
N ILE A 414 45.29 -6.53 -38.95
CA ILE A 414 46.33 -6.77 -39.97
C ILE A 414 45.72 -6.54 -41.34
N LEU A 415 45.91 -5.36 -41.91
CA LEU A 415 45.37 -4.99 -43.22
C LEU A 415 46.11 -5.74 -44.32
N ARG A 416 45.49 -6.80 -44.84
CA ARG A 416 45.99 -7.56 -45.98
C ARG A 416 45.60 -6.89 -47.29
N SER A 417 46.26 -7.29 -48.37
CA SER A 417 45.95 -6.90 -49.76
C SER A 417 44.48 -7.16 -50.13
N ASP A 418 43.87 -8.17 -49.52
CA ASP A 418 42.51 -8.61 -49.79
C ASP A 418 41.50 -7.93 -48.83
N PRO A 419 40.29 -7.61 -49.31
CA PRO A 419 39.22 -7.04 -48.48
C PRO A 419 38.95 -7.87 -47.22
N GLN A 420 39.10 -7.25 -46.05
CA GLN A 420 38.77 -7.87 -44.77
C GLN A 420 37.50 -7.28 -44.18
N LYS A 421 36.58 -8.15 -43.78
CA LYS A 421 35.37 -7.76 -43.04
C LYS A 421 35.75 -7.40 -41.60
N VAL A 422 35.36 -6.21 -41.16
CA VAL A 422 35.68 -5.70 -39.82
C VAL A 422 34.45 -5.76 -38.92
N SER A 423 34.65 -6.07 -37.64
CA SER A 423 33.59 -6.00 -36.63
C SER A 423 33.18 -4.55 -36.38
N LEU A 424 31.88 -4.29 -36.46
CA LEU A 424 31.32 -2.95 -36.32
C LEU A 424 31.13 -2.60 -34.84
N ASN A 425 31.90 -1.64 -34.35
CA ASN A 425 31.69 -1.04 -33.03
C ASN A 425 30.82 0.21 -33.20
N ILE A 426 29.60 0.16 -32.69
CA ILE A 426 28.65 1.27 -32.83
C ILE A 426 28.57 1.98 -31.49
N THR A 427 28.89 3.27 -31.50
CA THR A 427 28.84 4.15 -30.33
C THR A 427 27.85 5.28 -30.57
N LYS A 428 27.64 6.13 -29.56
CA LYS A 428 26.88 7.39 -29.72
C LYS A 428 27.50 8.33 -30.76
N ARG A 429 28.78 8.16 -31.11
CA ARG A 429 29.47 9.01 -32.10
C ARG A 429 29.25 8.53 -33.53
N GLY A 430 28.82 7.29 -33.74
CA GLY A 430 28.69 6.67 -35.05
C GLY A 430 29.37 5.30 -35.09
N PHE A 431 29.80 4.88 -36.27
CA PHE A 431 30.61 3.68 -36.43
C PHE A 431 32.06 3.99 -36.10
N GLU A 432 32.61 3.27 -35.14
CA GLU A 432 34.00 3.39 -34.74
C GLU A 432 34.78 2.16 -35.20
N LEU A 433 35.94 2.39 -35.79
CA LEU A 433 36.86 1.37 -36.25
C LEU A 433 38.20 1.63 -35.57
N LYS A 434 38.83 0.61 -34.99
CA LYS A 434 40.20 0.73 -34.49
C LYS A 434 41.14 0.15 -35.54
N ILE A 435 42.03 0.97 -36.08
CA ILE A 435 43.08 0.57 -37.02
C ILE A 435 44.41 0.96 -36.38
N TYR A 436 45.17 -0.03 -35.89
CA TYR A 436 46.34 0.21 -35.05
C TYR A 436 46.01 1.14 -33.86
N ASN A 437 46.70 2.28 -33.78
CA ASN A 437 46.58 3.31 -32.76
C ASN A 437 45.56 4.41 -33.12
N LEU A 438 44.84 4.27 -34.24
CA LEU A 438 43.89 5.27 -34.71
C LEU A 438 42.44 4.77 -34.60
N TRP A 439 41.58 5.67 -34.13
CA TRP A 439 40.14 5.49 -34.14
C TRP A 439 39.56 6.24 -35.34
N VAL A 440 38.90 5.52 -36.24
CA VAL A 440 38.18 6.11 -37.36
C VAL A 440 36.71 6.14 -37.02
N VAL A 441 36.10 7.32 -37.06
CA VAL A 441 34.69 7.52 -36.74
C VAL A 441 33.93 7.89 -38.02
N ILE A 442 33.04 7.01 -38.44
CA ILE A 442 32.13 7.22 -39.56
C ILE A 442 30.78 7.61 -38.95
N ASN A 443 30.45 8.90 -39.00
CA ASN A 443 29.15 9.44 -38.59
C ASN A 443 28.40 9.92 -39.84
N SER A 444 27.22 9.36 -40.11
CA SER A 444 26.42 9.70 -41.29
C SER A 444 25.28 10.70 -41.03
N LEU A 445 24.95 10.94 -39.76
CA LEU A 445 23.78 11.73 -39.37
C LEU A 445 24.14 13.15 -38.97
N LYS A 446 25.41 13.40 -38.63
CA LYS A 446 25.99 14.73 -38.76
C LYS A 446 26.38 14.90 -40.22
N SER A 447 25.93 16.00 -40.85
CA SER A 447 26.29 16.42 -42.21
C SER A 447 27.78 16.78 -42.32
N MET A 448 28.68 15.86 -41.96
CA MET A 448 30.11 16.07 -41.93
C MET A 448 30.81 14.84 -42.52
N PRO A 449 31.90 15.05 -43.30
CA PRO A 449 32.69 13.95 -43.85
C PRO A 449 33.25 13.07 -42.73
N ILE A 450 33.58 11.83 -43.09
CA ILE A 450 34.23 10.84 -42.20
C ILE A 450 35.34 11.52 -41.39
N ARG A 451 35.22 11.50 -40.06
CA ARG A 451 36.20 12.13 -39.17
C ARG A 451 37.18 11.08 -38.68
N ILE A 452 38.44 11.25 -39.04
CA ILE A 452 39.54 10.53 -38.40
C ILE A 452 39.84 11.27 -37.10
N GLU A 453 39.42 10.73 -35.96
CA GLU A 453 39.75 11.30 -34.66
C GLU A 453 41.01 10.59 -34.12
N LYS A 454 42.11 11.33 -33.90
CA LYS A 454 43.20 10.79 -33.08
C LYS A 454 42.61 10.46 -31.70
N ASN A 455 43.01 9.30 -31.17
CA ASN A 455 42.49 8.69 -29.94
C ASN A 455 42.03 9.75 -28.89
N PRO A 456 40.73 9.79 -28.53
CA PRO A 456 40.24 10.73 -27.51
C PRO A 456 40.55 10.29 -26.06
N LEU A 457 41.40 9.27 -25.89
CA LEU A 457 41.97 8.85 -24.61
C LEU A 457 43.49 8.99 -24.62
#